data_AF-A0A4Y9F4Z0-F1
#
_entry.id   AF-A0A4Y9F4Z0-F1
#
_cell.length_a   1.000
_cell.length_b   1.000
_cell.length_c   1.000
_cell.angle_alpha   90.00
_cell.angle_beta   90.00
_cell.angle_gamma   90.00
#
_symmetry.space_group_name_H-M   'P 1'
#
loop_
_entity.id
_entity.type
_entity.pdbx_description
1 polymer ?
#
loop_
_entity_poly.entity_id
_entity_poly.type
_entity_poly.pdbx_seq_one_letter_code
_entity_poly.pdbx_strand_id
1 'polypeptide(L)'
;MDKNLIHDEAYWEQRADDVLNGDYTLDPDGEHLYGEEAAESARALLRKVAGTDDPAELAKMVRGRRKLADSKKNPSPMLHLRLPEELNATIRDLAAKRGESTSEIARELLIKGLAAA
;
A
#
# COMPACT_ATOMS: atom_id res chain seq x y z
N MET A 1 6.82 8.36 10.78
CA MET A 1 6.07 9.20 9.83
C MET A 1 4.96 8.36 9.25
N ASP A 2 3.75 8.51 9.79
CA ASP A 2 2.59 7.72 9.44
C ASP A 2 2.04 8.13 8.08
N LYS A 3 2.18 7.25 7.08
CA LYS A 3 1.90 7.54 5.67
C LYS A 3 0.43 7.33 5.27
N ASN A 4 -0.54 7.53 6.16
CA ASN A 4 -1.96 7.40 5.84
C ASN A 4 -2.80 8.44 6.60
N LEU A 5 -2.53 9.74 6.42
CA LEU A 5 -3.56 10.74 6.68
C LEU A 5 -4.51 10.76 5.48
N ILE A 6 -5.71 10.23 5.69
CA ILE A 6 -6.83 10.52 4.80
C ILE A 6 -7.25 11.94 5.15
N HIS A 7 -6.94 12.89 4.29
CA HIS A 7 -7.37 14.28 4.44
C HIS A 7 -8.88 14.35 4.19
N ASP A 8 -9.63 14.59 5.26
CA ASP A 8 -11.08 14.77 5.22
C ASP A 8 -11.45 16.22 4.83
N GLU A 9 -12.74 16.48 4.66
CA GLU A 9 -13.25 17.79 4.22
C GLU A 9 -12.89 18.89 5.22
N ALA A 10 -12.96 18.59 6.53
CA ALA A 10 -12.58 19.49 7.60
C ALA A 10 -11.09 19.89 7.55
N TYR A 11 -10.20 18.95 7.20
CA TYR A 11 -8.78 19.24 6.98
C TYR A 11 -8.56 20.28 5.87
N TRP A 12 -9.33 20.21 4.78
CA TRP A 12 -9.20 21.15 3.67
C TRP A 12 -9.85 22.51 3.94
N GLU A 13 -10.97 22.54 4.67
CA GLU A 13 -11.60 23.78 5.13
C GLU A 13 -10.68 24.54 6.08
N GLN A 14 -10.13 23.86 7.10
CA GLN A 14 -9.20 24.47 8.04
C GLN A 14 -7.97 25.04 7.32
N ARG A 15 -7.45 24.32 6.34
CA ARG A 15 -6.30 24.78 5.56
C ARG A 15 -6.63 25.98 4.66
N ALA A 16 -7.87 26.09 4.16
CA ALA A 16 -8.31 27.25 3.40
C ALA A 16 -8.44 28.49 4.30
N ASP A 17 -8.97 28.31 5.51
CA ASP A 17 -9.03 29.38 6.52
C ASP A 17 -7.64 29.84 6.96
N ASP A 18 -6.69 28.92 7.17
CA ASP A 18 -5.31 29.26 7.51
C ASP A 18 -4.62 30.08 6.40
N VAL A 19 -4.94 29.81 5.13
CA VAL A 19 -4.45 30.60 3.98
C VAL A 19 -5.09 31.99 3.95
N LEU A 20 -6.39 32.09 4.21
CA LEU A 20 -7.10 33.38 4.23
C LEU A 20 -6.67 34.27 5.40
N ASN A 21 -6.37 33.67 6.55
CA ASN A 21 -5.91 34.37 7.75
C ASN A 21 -4.40 34.68 7.73
N GLY A 22 -3.66 34.17 6.75
CA GLY A 22 -2.22 34.38 6.61
C GLY A 22 -1.36 33.54 7.55
N ASP A 23 -1.95 32.58 8.24
CA ASP A 23 -1.29 31.64 9.16
C ASP A 23 -0.70 30.42 8.43
N TYR A 24 -0.95 30.30 7.12
CA TYR A 24 -0.34 29.28 6.28
C TYR A 24 1.12 29.62 5.93
N THR A 25 2.07 29.01 6.63
CA THR A 25 3.47 29.00 6.22
C THR A 25 3.67 28.01 5.06
N LEU A 26 3.92 28.54 3.87
CA LEU A 26 4.52 27.79 2.77
C LEU A 26 5.90 27.28 3.23
N ASP A 27 6.22 26.01 3.00
CA ASP A 27 7.57 25.50 3.21
C ASP A 27 8.54 26.36 2.38
N PRO A 28 9.46 27.13 3.01
CA PRO A 28 10.21 28.18 2.34
C PRO A 28 11.36 27.67 1.47
N ASP A 29 11.66 26.37 1.52
CA ASP A 29 12.86 25.79 0.88
C ASP A 29 12.60 25.30 -0.56
N GLY A 30 11.41 25.54 -1.11
CA GLY A 30 11.05 25.18 -2.48
C GLY A 30 11.05 26.39 -3.41
N GLU A 31 11.85 26.35 -4.48
CA GLU A 31 11.70 27.31 -5.58
C GLU A 31 10.33 27.08 -6.24
N HIS A 32 9.41 28.03 -6.03
CA HIS A 32 8.06 27.95 -6.59
C HIS A 32 8.09 28.35 -8.07
N LEU A 33 8.02 27.34 -8.94
CA LEU A 33 7.85 27.55 -10.37
C LEU A 33 6.38 27.79 -10.70
N TYR A 34 6.10 28.69 -11.65
CA TYR A 34 4.74 29.01 -12.08
C TYR A 34 4.62 28.98 -13.61
N GLY A 35 3.37 28.85 -14.10
CA GLY A 35 3.08 28.93 -15.53
C GLY A 35 3.83 27.88 -16.37
N GLU A 36 4.51 28.34 -17.42
CA GLU A 36 5.23 27.46 -18.34
C GLU A 36 6.44 26.77 -17.68
N GLU A 37 7.16 27.43 -16.78
CA GLU A 37 8.31 26.85 -16.07
C GLU A 37 7.88 25.71 -15.13
N ALA A 38 6.72 25.84 -14.50
CA ALA A 38 6.09 24.76 -13.74
C ALA A 38 5.70 23.57 -14.64
N ALA A 39 5.15 23.86 -15.82
CA ALA A 39 4.74 22.83 -16.76
C ALA A 39 5.95 22.05 -17.32
N GLU A 40 7.04 22.74 -17.64
CA GLU A 40 8.27 22.11 -18.12
C GLU A 40 8.95 21.27 -17.05
N SER A 41 9.07 21.79 -15.82
CA SER A 41 9.63 21.03 -14.70
C SER A 41 8.80 19.79 -14.37
N ALA A 42 7.46 19.90 -14.37
CA ALA A 42 6.57 18.77 -14.19
C ALA A 42 6.74 17.72 -15.30
N ARG A 43 6.80 18.13 -16.58
CA ARG A 43 7.05 17.22 -17.72
C ARG A 43 8.41 16.52 -17.61
N ALA A 44 9.46 17.25 -17.23
CA ALA A 44 10.79 16.67 -17.03
C ALA A 44 10.79 15.62 -15.91
N LEU A 45 10.08 15.90 -14.81
CA LEU A 45 9.94 14.97 -13.69
C LEU A 45 9.14 13.72 -14.10
N LEU A 46 8.07 13.87 -14.87
CA LEU A 46 7.30 12.76 -15.43
C LEU A 46 8.15 11.89 -16.35
N ARG A 47 8.92 12.48 -17.27
CA ARG A 47 9.89 11.73 -18.09
C ARG A 47 10.93 11.00 -17.26
N LYS A 48 11.46 11.62 -16.20
CA LYS A 48 12.46 11.00 -15.32
C LYS A 48 11.90 9.80 -14.55
N VAL A 49 10.66 9.88 -14.07
CA VAL A 49 10.06 8.86 -13.19
C VAL A 49 9.33 7.78 -13.99
N ALA A 50 8.58 8.15 -15.01
CA ALA A 50 7.73 7.26 -15.79
C ALA A 50 8.32 6.91 -17.17
N GLY A 51 9.43 7.54 -17.58
CA GLY A 51 10.03 7.37 -18.91
C GLY A 51 9.31 8.12 -20.03
N THR A 52 8.17 8.77 -19.73
CA THR A 52 7.34 9.50 -20.70
C THR A 52 6.61 10.66 -20.03
N ASP A 53 6.36 11.72 -20.79
CA ASP A 53 5.45 12.83 -20.43
C ASP A 53 4.16 12.84 -21.28
N ASP A 54 3.93 11.80 -22.09
CA ASP A 54 2.69 11.66 -22.85
C ASP A 54 1.50 11.39 -21.91
N PRO A 55 0.49 12.27 -21.86
CA PRO A 55 -0.69 12.09 -21.01
C PRO A 55 -1.45 10.78 -21.30
N ALA A 56 -1.43 10.25 -22.53
CA ALA A 56 -2.12 9.00 -22.85
C ALA A 56 -1.40 7.78 -22.24
N GLU A 57 -0.07 7.74 -22.29
CA GLU A 57 0.75 6.70 -21.66
C GLU A 57 0.72 6.81 -20.12
N LEU A 58 0.83 8.03 -19.59
CA LEU A 58 0.69 8.28 -18.16
C LEU A 58 -0.70 7.86 -17.65
N ALA A 59 -1.77 8.13 -18.40
CA ALA A 59 -3.12 7.68 -18.05
C ALA A 59 -3.24 6.15 -18.03
N LYS A 60 -2.51 5.40 -18.86
CA LYS A 60 -2.46 3.93 -18.79
C LYS A 60 -1.78 3.45 -17.51
N MET A 61 -0.70 4.12 -17.09
CA MET A 61 -0.01 3.83 -15.82
C MET A 61 -0.88 4.16 -14.61
N VAL A 62 -1.60 5.29 -14.62
CA VAL A 62 -2.53 5.70 -13.55
C VAL A 62 -3.76 4.79 -13.52
N ARG A 63 -4.27 4.34 -14.67
CA ARG A 63 -5.28 3.26 -14.78
C ARG A 63 -4.76 1.90 -14.33
N GLY A 64 -3.45 1.77 -14.10
CA GLY A 64 -2.82 0.69 -13.35
C GLY A 64 -3.15 0.71 -11.85
N ARG A 65 -3.92 1.69 -11.34
CA ARG A 65 -4.66 1.51 -10.08
C ARG A 65 -5.61 0.34 -10.32
N ARG A 66 -5.20 -0.85 -9.89
CA ARG A 66 -6.00 -2.07 -9.89
C ARG A 66 -7.43 -1.69 -9.52
N LYS A 67 -8.40 -2.06 -10.38
CA LYS A 67 -9.82 -2.02 -9.99
C LYS A 67 -9.92 -2.64 -8.60
N LEU A 68 -10.86 -2.19 -7.76
CA LEU A 68 -11.08 -2.81 -6.45
C LEU A 68 -11.28 -4.35 -6.57
N ALA A 69 -11.70 -4.83 -7.74
CA ALA A 69 -11.76 -6.25 -8.11
C ALA A 69 -10.40 -6.98 -8.22
N ASP A 70 -9.30 -6.28 -8.52
CA ASP A 70 -7.92 -6.77 -8.52
C ASP A 70 -7.18 -6.45 -7.21
N SER A 71 -7.86 -5.87 -6.22
CA SER A 71 -7.33 -5.82 -4.86
C SER A 71 -7.27 -7.25 -4.28
N LYS A 72 -6.25 -8.02 -4.64
CA LYS A 72 -5.87 -9.20 -3.87
C LYS A 72 -5.20 -8.75 -2.57
N LYS A 73 -6.03 -8.21 -1.69
CA LYS A 73 -5.94 -8.43 -0.26
C LYS A 73 -7.34 -8.68 0.32
N ASN A 74 -8.19 -9.40 -0.41
CA ASN A 74 -9.11 -10.28 0.31
C ASN A 74 -8.23 -11.11 1.26
N PRO A 75 -8.51 -11.13 2.58
CA PRO A 75 -7.81 -12.06 3.46
C PRO A 75 -7.92 -13.43 2.80
N SER A 76 -6.80 -14.15 2.68
CA SER A 76 -6.86 -15.54 2.23
C SER A 76 -7.97 -16.23 3.03
N PRO A 77 -8.88 -16.99 2.39
CA PRO A 77 -10.00 -17.60 3.08
C PRO A 77 -9.46 -18.33 4.32
N MET A 78 -9.91 -17.89 5.49
CA MET A 78 -9.36 -18.33 6.75
C MET A 78 -9.98 -19.68 7.07
N LEU A 79 -9.17 -20.73 7.02
CA LEU A 79 -9.63 -22.09 7.27
C LEU A 79 -9.61 -22.35 8.78
N HIS A 80 -10.79 -22.48 9.40
CA HIS A 80 -10.91 -22.89 10.79
C HIS A 80 -10.82 -24.41 10.89
N LEU A 81 -9.65 -24.93 11.25
CA LEU A 81 -9.41 -26.35 11.47
C LEU A 81 -9.66 -26.72 12.92
N ARG A 82 -10.42 -27.80 13.15
CA ARG A 82 -10.47 -28.48 14.45
C ARG A 82 -9.45 -29.62 14.43
N LEU A 83 -8.46 -29.53 15.31
CA LEU A 83 -7.39 -30.52 15.43
C LEU A 83 -7.44 -31.13 16.84
N PRO A 84 -7.07 -32.42 16.99
CA PRO A 84 -6.78 -32.99 18.30
C PRO A 84 -5.71 -32.18 19.04
N GLU A 85 -5.79 -32.14 20.37
CA GLU A 85 -4.95 -31.28 21.20
C GLU A 85 -3.44 -31.57 21.02
N GLU A 86 -3.08 -32.85 20.93
CA GLU A 86 -1.70 -33.31 20.69
C GLU A 86 -1.12 -32.79 19.36
N LEU A 87 -1.94 -32.77 18.31
CA LEU A 87 -1.53 -32.29 16.99
C LEU A 87 -1.41 -30.76 16.97
N ASN A 88 -2.25 -30.06 17.73
CA ASN A 88 -2.15 -28.60 17.86
C ASN A 88 -0.90 -28.20 18.66
N ALA A 89 -0.56 -28.95 19.71
CA ALA A 89 0.64 -28.74 20.51
C ALA A 89 1.91 -28.92 19.66
N THR A 90 1.99 -30.01 18.89
CA THR A 90 3.15 -30.27 18.01
C THR A 90 3.34 -29.22 16.92
N ILE A 91 2.26 -28.70 16.32
CA ILE A 91 2.33 -27.59 15.35
C ILE A 91 2.84 -26.30 16.00
N ARG A 92 2.40 -26.00 17.23
CA ARG A 92 2.87 -24.82 17.98
C ARG A 92 4.34 -24.91 18.33
N ASP A 93 4.81 -26.07 18.79
CA ASP A 93 6.21 -26.29 19.11
C ASP A 93 7.10 -26.19 17.88
N LEU A 94 6.64 -26.71 16.73
CA LEU A 94 7.34 -26.58 15.45
C LEU A 94 7.41 -25.12 14.98
N ALA A 95 6.31 -24.38 15.10
CA ALA A 95 6.27 -22.95 14.78
C ALA A 95 7.26 -22.16 15.65
N ALA A 96 7.28 -22.41 16.95
CA ALA A 96 8.19 -21.77 17.90
C ALA A 96 9.67 -22.06 17.58
N LYS A 97 10.01 -23.31 17.21
CA LYS A 97 11.38 -23.70 16.86
C LYS A 97 11.88 -23.06 15.56
N ARG A 98 10.99 -22.76 14.62
CA ARG A 98 11.32 -22.21 13.30
C ARG A 98 11.16 -20.69 13.21
N GLY A 99 10.54 -20.06 14.21
CA GLY A 99 10.22 -18.63 14.17
C GLY A 99 9.15 -18.27 13.14
N GLU A 100 8.32 -19.24 12.75
CA GLU A 100 7.26 -19.09 11.76
C GLU A 100 5.89 -19.08 12.44
N SER A 101 4.85 -18.63 11.73
CA SER A 101 3.48 -18.68 12.25
C SER A 101 2.92 -20.11 12.24
N THR A 102 2.03 -20.41 13.18
CA THR A 102 1.33 -21.71 13.21
C THR A 102 0.55 -21.99 11.93
N SER A 103 0.02 -20.96 11.28
CA SER A 103 -0.66 -21.05 9.98
C SER A 103 0.27 -21.43 8.83
N GLU A 104 1.52 -20.97 8.84
CA GLU A 104 2.51 -21.31 7.82
C GLU A 104 2.93 -22.77 7.93
N ILE A 105 3.25 -23.22 9.15
CA ILE A 105 3.57 -24.62 9.43
C ILE A 105 2.40 -25.53 9.06
N ALA A 106 1.17 -25.17 9.45
CA ALA A 106 -0.01 -25.96 9.11
C ALA A 106 -0.23 -26.04 7.59
N ARG A 107 -0.02 -24.93 6.86
CA ARG A 107 -0.14 -24.92 5.39
C ARG A 107 0.95 -25.77 4.74
N GLU A 108 2.19 -25.69 5.21
CA GLU A 108 3.32 -26.51 4.71
C GLU A 108 3.02 -28.01 4.88
N LEU A 109 2.56 -28.41 6.08
CA LEU A 109 2.21 -29.79 6.39
C LEU A 109 1.04 -30.30 5.52
N LEU A 110 0.02 -29.47 5.31
CA LEU A 110 -1.11 -29.80 4.43
C LEU A 110 -0.66 -30.00 2.98
N ILE A 111 0.19 -29.12 2.45
CA ILE A 111 0.72 -29.24 1.07
C ILE A 111 1.55 -30.52 0.93
N LYS A 112 2.43 -30.80 1.90
CA LYS A 112 3.24 -32.02 1.91
C LYS A 112 2.39 -33.29 2.02
N GLY A 113 1.36 -33.27 2.86
CA GLY A 113 0.41 -34.37 2.99
C GLY A 113 -0.41 -34.62 1.73
N LEU A 114 -0.88 -33.55 1.08
CA LEU A 114 -1.60 -33.63 -0.20
C LEU A 114 -0.71 -34.11 -1.36
N ALA A 115 0.58 -33.77 -1.36
CA ALA A 115 1.52 -34.23 -2.38
C ALA A 115 1.95 -35.71 -2.19
N ALA A 116 1.74 -36.26 -0.99
CA ALA A 116 2.07 -37.64 -0.65
C ALA A 116 0.84 -38.58 -0.69
N ALA A 117 -0.35 -38.03 -0.99
CA ALA A 117 -1.61 -38.76 -1.15
C ALA A 117 -1.88 -39.04 -2.63
#